data_AF-U5ITH9-F1
#
_entry.id   AF-U5ITH9-F1
#
_cell.length_a   1.000
_cell.length_b   1.000
_cell.length_c   1.000
_cell.angle_alpha   90.00
_cell.angle_beta   90.00
_cell.angle_gamma   90.00
#
_symmetry.space_group_name_H-M   'P 1'
#
loop_
_entity.id
_entity.type
_entity.pdbx_description
1 polymer ?
#
loop_
_entity_poly.entity_id
_entity_poly.type
_entity_poly.pdbx_seq_one_letter_code
_entity_poly.pdbx_strand_id
1 'polypeptide(L)' 'VDQHKIVRAVASFLKKSGKLKVPEKMDIVKTGKYKELAPSDPDWYYIRCASILRHMYLRHPAGVGSITRIFGGRKRN' A
#
# COMPACT_ATOMS: atom_id res chain seq x y z
N VAL A 1 -1.69 19.92 -4.32
CA VAL A 1 -1.25 18.85 -5.26
C VAL A 1 -2.18 17.67 -5.13
N ASP A 2 -2.60 17.07 -6.26
CA ASP A 2 -3.48 15.90 -6.27
C ASP A 2 -2.83 14.69 -5.57
N GLN A 3 -3.56 14.10 -4.64
CA GLN A 3 -3.06 13.05 -3.76
C GLN A 3 -2.75 11.77 -4.55
N HIS A 4 -3.57 11.45 -5.56
CA HIS A 4 -3.40 10.25 -6.38
C HIS A 4 -2.16 10.35 -7.26
N LYS A 5 -1.90 11.53 -7.86
CA LYS A 5 -0.70 11.77 -8.68
C LYS A 5 0.59 11.61 -7.87
N ILE A 6 0.65 12.12 -6.64
CA ILE A 6 1.85 11.97 -5.78
C ILE A 6 2.11 10.50 -5.49
N VAL A 7 1.09 9.74 -5.07
CA VAL A 7 1.26 8.33 -4.72
C VAL A 7 1.78 7.53 -5.91
N ARG A 8 1.25 7.77 -7.11
CA ARG A 8 1.73 7.10 -8.34
C ARG A 8 3.16 7.49 -8.69
N ALA A 9 3.51 8.77 -8.63
CA ALA A 9 4.87 9.23 -8.91
C ALA A 9 5.90 8.63 -7.94
N VAL A 10 5.57 8.60 -6.64
CA VAL A 10 6.42 7.99 -5.61
C VAL A 10 6.51 6.47 -5.81
N ALA A 11 5.43 5.80 -6.17
CA ALA A 11 5.47 4.37 -6.49
C ALA A 11 6.41 4.07 -7.66
N SER A 12 6.35 4.85 -8.75
CA SER A 12 7.28 4.73 -9.87
C SER A 12 8.73 4.99 -9.47
N PHE A 13 8.97 5.95 -8.57
CA PHE A 13 10.31 6.20 -8.03
C PHE A 13 10.83 5.01 -7.19
N LEU A 14 9.99 4.45 -6.31
CA LEU A 14 10.34 3.28 -5.51
C LEU A 14 10.65 2.06 -6.37
N LYS A 15 9.90 1.85 -7.45
CA LYS A 15 10.15 0.78 -8.43
C LYS A 15 11.50 0.96 -9.13
N LYS A 16 11.81 2.18 -9.60
CA LYS A 16 13.10 2.49 -10.24
C LYS A 16 14.29 2.39 -9.30
N SER A 17 14.10 2.70 -8.02
CA SER A 17 15.16 2.68 -7.00
C SER A 17 15.69 1.27 -6.73
N GLY A 18 14.87 0.22 -6.90
CA GLY A 18 15.28 -1.18 -6.69
C GLY A 18 15.63 -1.56 -5.26
N LYS A 19 15.64 -0.61 -4.32
CA LYS A 19 16.01 -0.82 -2.89
C LYS A 19 14.91 -1.50 -2.07
N LEU A 20 13.69 -1.55 -2.60
CA LEU A 20 12.53 -2.05 -1.88
C LEU A 20 12.42 -3.57 -2.07
N LYS A 21 12.70 -4.33 -1.01
CA LYS A 21 12.57 -5.80 -1.03
C LYS A 21 11.09 -6.17 -1.09
N VAL A 22 10.64 -6.67 -2.23
CA VAL A 22 9.28 -7.20 -2.39
C VAL A 22 9.26 -8.63 -1.85
N PRO A 23 8.38 -8.96 -0.89
CA PRO A 23 8.26 -10.34 -0.43
C PRO A 23 7.72 -11.27 -1.52
N GLU A 24 8.21 -12.51 -1.54
CA GLU A 24 7.90 -13.52 -2.59
C GLU A 24 6.41 -13.80 -2.77
N LYS A 25 5.62 -13.70 -1.70
CA LYS A 25 4.19 -14.03 -1.73
C LYS A 25 3.28 -12.85 -2.12
N MET A 26 3.84 -11.70 -2.53
CA MET A 26 3.03 -10.50 -2.82
C MET A 26 2.08 -10.65 -4.01
N ASP A 27 2.33 -11.61 -4.89
CA ASP A 27 1.44 -11.89 -6.03
C ASP A 27 0.18 -12.67 -5.63
N ILE A 28 0.25 -13.43 -4.53
CA ILE A 28 -0.81 -14.35 -4.08
C ILE A 28 -1.59 -13.76 -2.88
N VAL A 29 -0.93 -12.91 -2.08
CA VAL A 29 -1.50 -12.40 -0.83
C VAL A 29 -2.63 -11.42 -1.07
N LYS A 30 -3.72 -11.62 -0.34
CA LYS A 30 -4.82 -10.66 -0.25
C LYS A 30 -4.43 -9.51 0.67
N THR A 31 -4.71 -8.29 0.22
CA THR A 31 -4.44 -7.05 0.98
C THR A 31 -5.24 -6.86 2.27
N GLY A 32 -6.21 -7.73 2.56
CA GLY A 32 -7.02 -7.70 3.77
C GLY A 32 -8.04 -8.84 3.80
N LYS A 33 -8.50 -9.22 5.00
CA LYS A 33 -9.46 -10.33 5.21
C LYS A 33 -10.81 -10.16 4.53
N TYR A 34 -11.17 -8.93 4.17
CA TYR A 34 -12.44 -8.55 3.56
C TYR A 34 -12.44 -8.65 2.04
N LYS A 35 -11.27 -8.90 1.42
CA LYS A 35 -11.17 -9.08 -0.03
C LYS A 35 -11.23 -10.56 -0.37
N GLU A 36 -11.91 -10.87 -1.47
CA GLU A 36 -11.99 -12.24 -1.99
C GLU A 36 -10.76 -12.61 -2.81
N LEU A 37 -10.24 -11.67 -3.61
CA LEU A 37 -9.13 -11.89 -4.54
C LEU A 37 -7.89 -11.02 -4.21
N ALA A 38 -6.74 -11.42 -4.74
CA ALA A 38 -5.52 -10.63 -4.76
C ALA A 38 -5.68 -9.38 -5.64
N PRO A 39 -4.88 -8.32 -5.43
CA PRO A 39 -4.92 -7.13 -6.29
C PRO A 39 -4.60 -7.46 -7.75
N SER A 40 -5.35 -6.88 -8.69
CA SER A 40 -5.14 -7.09 -10.13
C SER A 40 -3.89 -6.38 -10.68
N ASP A 41 -3.44 -5.31 -10.00
CA ASP A 41 -2.25 -4.56 -10.40
C ASP A 41 -1.01 -5.24 -9.81
N PRO A 42 -0.03 -5.71 -10.62
CA PRO A 42 1.19 -6.35 -10.12
C PRO A 42 2.08 -5.39 -9.31
N ASP A 43 1.99 -4.08 -9.57
CA ASP A 43 2.78 -3.05 -8.88
C ASP A 43 2.08 -2.53 -7.61
N TRP A 44 1.00 -3.18 -7.16
CA TRP A 44 0.20 -2.74 -6.00
C TRP A 44 1.04 -2.54 -4.73
N TYR A 45 2.11 -3.31 -4.56
CA TYR A 45 2.99 -3.23 -3.40
C TYR A 45 3.71 -1.87 -3.33
N TYR A 46 4.22 -1.38 -4.45
CA TYR A 46 4.86 -0.06 -4.53
C TYR A 46 3.87 1.07 -4.27
N ILE A 47 2.65 0.95 -4.81
CA ILE A 47 1.56 1.91 -4.57
C ILE A 47 1.21 1.94 -3.07
N ARG A 48 1.18 0.77 -2.42
CA ARG A 48 0.90 0.67 -0.98
C ARG A 48 2.00 1.32 -0.14
N CYS A 49 3.26 1.04 -0.43
CA CYS A 49 4.39 1.67 0.26
C CYS A 49 4.37 3.19 0.10
N ALA A 50 4.12 3.70 -1.10
CA ALA A 50 4.00 5.14 -1.36
C ALA A 50 2.84 5.78 -0.57
N SER A 51 1.68 5.11 -0.51
CA SER A 51 0.53 5.59 0.24
C SER A 51 0.79 5.61 1.76
N ILE A 52 1.49 4.59 2.30
CA ILE A 52 1.86 4.52 3.71
C ILE A 52 2.86 5.62 4.05
N LEU A 53 3.89 5.80 3.22
CA LEU A 53 4.92 6.83 3.41
C LEU A 53 4.31 8.23 3.47
N ARG A 54 3.40 8.55 2.55
CA ARG A 54 2.65 9.81 2.56
C ARG A 54 1.81 9.96 3.83
N HIS A 55 1.09 8.91 4.23
CA HIS A 55 0.26 8.96 5.43
C HIS A 55 1.10 9.22 6.69
N MET A 56 2.22 8.50 6.82
CA MET A 56 3.15 8.64 7.93
C MET A 56 3.75 10.05 8.00
N TYR A 57 4.06 10.66 6.85
CA TYR A 57 4.56 12.03 6.79
C TYR A 57 3.52 13.06 7.27
N LEU A 58 2.24 12.87 6.94
CA LEU A 58 1.17 13.85 7.23
C LEU A 58 0.49 13.68 8.60
N ARG A 59 0.51 12.47 9.17
CA ARG A 59 -0.30 12.08 10.34
C ARG A 59 0.54 11.42 11.43
N HIS A 60 1.80 11.82 11.56
CA HIS A 60 2.71 11.27 12.56
C HIS A 60 2.18 11.51 13.99
N PRO A 61 2.22 10.50 14.89
CA PRO A 61 2.73 9.13 14.72
C PRO A 61 1.67 8.13 14.20
N ALA A 62 2.04 7.30 13.22
CA ALA A 62 1.18 6.26 12.66
C ALA A 62 1.86 4.88 12.74
N GLY A 63 1.38 4.02 13.65
CA GLY A 63 1.84 2.64 13.79
C GLY A 63 1.02 1.63 12.99
N VAL A 64 1.35 0.35 13.13
CA VAL A 64 0.71 -0.77 12.40
C VAL A 64 -0.81 -0.79 12.62
N GLY A 65 -1.29 -0.60 13.85
CA GLY A 65 -2.73 -0.59 14.17
C GLY A 65 -3.51 0.56 13.51
N SER A 66 -2.88 1.72 13.31
CA SER A 66 -3.50 2.84 12.60
C SER A 66 -3.63 2.51 11.11
N ILE A 67 -2.53 2.01 10.52
CA ILE A 67 -2.45 1.64 9.11
C ILE A 67 -3.46 0.51 8.79
N THR A 68 -3.56 -0.52 9.63
CA THR A 68 -4.53 -1.61 9.42
C THR A 68 -5.98 -1.14 9.48
N ARG A 69 -6.28 -0.13 10.30
CA ARG A 69 -7.63 0.47 10.35
C ARG A 69 -7.94 1.32 9.12
N ILE A 70 -6.98 2.11 8.64
CA ILE A 70 -7.17 3.02 7.48
C ILE A 70 -7.34 2.25 6.17
N PHE A 71 -6.49 1.25 5.94
CA PHE A 71 -6.56 0.41 4.73
C PHE A 71 -7.49 -0.82 4.91
N GLY A 72 -8.03 -0.99 6.11
CA GLY A 72 -9.01 -1.99 6.46
C GLY A 72 -10.36 -1.74 5.79
N GLY A 73 -11.23 -2.73 5.84
CA GLY A 73 -12.57 -2.69 5.24
C GLY A 73 -13.51 -3.63 5.97
N ARG A 74 -14.81 -3.39 5.81
CA ARG A 74 -15.87 -4.24 6.40
C ARG A 74 -15.89 -5.58 5.66
N LYS A 75 -15.71 -6.67 6.40
CA LYS A 75 -15.88 -8.02 5.86
C LYS A 75 -17.38 -8.34 5.82
N ARG A 76 -17.85 -8.86 4.69
CA ARG A 76 -19.16 -9.51 4.58
C ARG A 76 -18.99 -10.91 5.17
N ASN A 77 -19.61 -11.16 6.32
CA ASN A 77 -19.66 -12.49 6.91
C ASN A 77 -20.90 -13.23 6.39
#